data_AF-A0AAC9F1T5-F1
#
_entry.id   AF-A0AAC9F1T5-F1
#
_cell.length_a   1.000
_cell.length_b   1.000
_cell.length_c   1.000
_cell.angle_alpha   90.00
_cell.angle_beta   90.00
_cell.angle_gamma   90.00
#
_symmetry.space_group_name_H-M   'P 1'
#
loop_
_entity.id
_entity.type
_entity.pdbx_description
1 polymer ?
#
loop_
_entity_poly.entity_id
_entity_poly.type
_entity_poly.pdbx_seq_one_letter_code
_entity_poly.pdbx_strand_id
1 'polypeptide(L)'
;MHKLVAVNRTEITEKNIEFIIEEMEPAEALEASGQMLTDSDHQAFVYLLDTGTDYIYVQFKLHTWPALTQALQLKKVPLLTWGKQIMPLANFHEELWMLVENIEGNDNYGEDFRTAVEQAFHEALASRA
;
A
#
# COMPACT_ATOMS: atom_id res chain seq x y z
N MET A 1 19.01 7.31 5.68
CA MET A 1 17.64 7.06 6.21
C MET A 1 16.70 7.54 5.14
N HIS A 2 15.92 6.62 4.56
CA HIS A 2 14.91 7.01 3.57
C HIS A 2 13.80 7.81 4.26
N LYS A 3 13.18 8.74 3.53
CA LYS A 3 12.03 9.48 4.04
C LYS A 3 10.85 8.51 4.16
N LEU A 4 10.21 8.51 5.32
CA LEU A 4 9.03 7.72 5.61
C LEU A 4 7.84 8.66 5.77
N VAL A 5 6.73 8.37 5.10
CA VAL A 5 5.48 9.11 5.20
C VAL A 5 4.30 8.15 5.28
N ALA A 6 3.21 8.55 5.93
CA ALA A 6 2.04 7.71 6.06
C ALA A 6 0.88 8.24 5.22
N VAL A 7 0.06 7.34 4.68
CA VAL A 7 -1.23 7.70 4.11
C VAL A 7 -2.17 8.11 5.25
N ASN A 8 -2.65 9.35 5.22
CA ASN A 8 -3.50 9.91 6.26
C ASN A 8 -4.97 9.56 6.03
N ARG A 9 -5.41 9.59 4.77
CA ARG A 9 -6.82 9.45 4.41
C ARG A 9 -6.99 8.59 3.16
N THR A 10 -8.12 7.92 3.08
CA THR A 10 -8.53 7.12 1.91
C THR A 10 -9.87 7.59 1.41
N GLU A 11 -9.99 7.87 0.11
CA GLU A 11 -11.26 8.09 -0.56
C GLU A 11 -11.61 6.88 -1.40
N ILE A 12 -12.83 6.38 -1.21
CA ILE A 12 -13.32 5.15 -1.81
C ILE A 12 -14.57 5.49 -2.59
N THR A 13 -14.61 5.06 -3.84
CA THR A 13 -15.79 5.14 -4.71
C THR A 13 -16.02 3.78 -5.37
N GLU A 14 -17.17 3.61 -6.04
CA GLU A 14 -17.47 2.38 -6.79
C GLU A 14 -16.43 2.03 -7.87
N LYS A 15 -15.67 3.02 -8.36
CA LYS A 15 -14.77 2.85 -9.52
C LYS A 15 -13.30 3.08 -9.21
N ASN A 16 -12.98 3.76 -8.11
CA ASN A 16 -11.64 4.23 -7.80
C ASN A 16 -11.39 4.23 -6.31
N ILE A 17 -10.12 4.05 -5.97
CA ILE A 17 -9.57 4.25 -4.63
C ILE A 17 -8.44 5.26 -4.75
N GLU A 18 -8.44 6.21 -3.82
CA GLU A 18 -7.45 7.26 -3.72
C GLU A 18 -6.88 7.29 -2.30
N PHE A 19 -5.56 7.21 -2.21
CA PHE A 19 -4.79 7.32 -0.99
C PHE A 19 -4.21 8.74 -0.90
N ILE A 20 -4.34 9.39 0.25
CA ILE A 20 -4.04 10.82 0.39
C ILE A 20 -3.04 11.01 1.53
N ILE A 21 -1.93 11.67 1.22
CA ILE A 21 -0.92 12.11 2.17
C ILE A 21 -1.13 13.60 2.47
N GLU A 22 -1.25 13.93 3.74
CA GLU A 22 -1.51 15.27 4.28
C GLU A 22 -0.27 15.88 4.94
N GLU A 23 0.91 15.48 4.46
CA GLU A 23 2.20 16.08 4.83
C GLU A 23 2.63 17.16 3.83
N MET A 24 3.68 17.92 4.18
CA MET A 24 4.28 18.90 3.26
C MET A 24 4.65 18.22 1.93
N GLU A 25 4.13 18.79 0.85
CA GLU A 25 4.35 18.31 -0.52
C GLU A 25 5.87 18.19 -0.81
N PRO A 26 6.33 17.11 -1.47
CA PRO A 26 7.72 16.98 -1.85
C PRO A 26 8.11 18.07 -2.84
N ALA A 27 9.33 18.58 -2.71
CA ALA A 27 9.86 19.56 -3.66
C ALA A 27 10.21 18.89 -5.00
N GLU A 28 10.54 17.61 -4.94
CA GLU A 28 10.89 16.76 -6.06
C GLU A 28 9.64 16.18 -6.75
N ALA A 29 9.77 15.92 -8.06
CA ALA A 29 8.79 15.10 -8.77
C ALA A 29 8.92 13.65 -8.29
N LEU A 30 7.79 13.00 -8.07
CA LEU A 30 7.73 11.60 -7.65
C LEU A 30 7.31 10.72 -8.82
N GLU A 31 7.83 9.50 -8.85
CA GLU A 31 7.37 8.43 -9.74
C GLU A 31 7.02 7.19 -8.95
N ALA A 32 5.99 6.47 -9.40
CA ALA A 32 5.60 5.20 -8.80
C ALA A 32 6.62 4.12 -9.19
N SER A 33 7.37 3.59 -8.21
CA SER A 33 8.45 2.62 -8.49
C SER A 33 7.97 1.26 -8.99
N GLY A 34 6.70 0.93 -8.75
CA GLY A 34 6.17 -0.40 -9.00
C GLY A 34 6.55 -1.43 -7.94
N GLN A 35 7.06 -1.01 -6.77
CA GLN A 35 7.52 -1.91 -5.71
C GLN A 35 6.78 -1.69 -4.40
N MET A 36 6.41 -2.79 -3.74
CA MET A 36 5.84 -2.80 -2.40
C MET A 36 6.63 -3.75 -1.48
N LEU A 37 6.76 -3.34 -0.23
CA LEU A 37 7.39 -4.07 0.86
C LEU A 37 6.41 -4.17 2.04
N THR A 38 6.86 -4.85 3.10
CA THR A 38 6.19 -4.85 4.40
C THR A 38 7.07 -4.21 5.46
N ASP A 39 6.41 -3.64 6.46
CA ASP A 39 6.99 -3.22 7.72
C ASP A 39 6.15 -3.88 8.82
N SER A 40 6.50 -5.14 9.11
CA SER A 40 5.74 -6.00 10.00
C SER A 40 5.70 -5.47 11.43
N ASP A 41 6.81 -4.89 11.90
CA ASP A 41 6.94 -4.30 13.24
C ASP A 41 5.95 -3.12 13.43
N HIS A 42 5.61 -2.42 12.35
CA HIS A 42 4.69 -1.28 12.38
C HIS A 42 3.32 -1.56 11.74
N GLN A 43 3.03 -2.83 11.44
CA GLN A 43 1.79 -3.28 10.79
C GLN A 43 1.43 -2.44 9.55
N ALA A 44 2.37 -2.35 8.62
CA ALA A 44 2.19 -1.57 7.40
C ALA A 44 2.63 -2.34 6.14
N PHE A 45 1.90 -2.11 5.06
CA PHE A 45 2.43 -2.26 3.71
C PHE A 45 3.15 -0.97 3.32
N VAL A 46 4.20 -1.07 2.53
CA VAL A 46 5.05 0.08 2.20
C VAL A 46 5.27 0.14 0.70
N TYR A 47 4.81 1.21 0.05
CA TYR A 47 5.06 1.44 -1.38
C TYR A 47 6.22 2.40 -1.56
N LEU A 48 7.09 2.14 -2.53
CA LEU A 48 8.25 3.00 -2.79
C LEU A 48 7.92 4.02 -3.88
N LEU A 49 8.19 5.29 -3.61
CA LEU A 49 8.17 6.34 -4.62
C LEU A 49 9.60 6.71 -4.99
N ASP A 50 9.91 6.73 -6.28
CA ASP A 50 11.21 7.14 -6.80
C ASP A 50 11.25 8.67 -6.93
N THR A 51 12.35 9.27 -6.47
CA THR A 51 12.63 10.72 -6.59
C THR A 51 13.69 11.02 -7.66
N GLY A 52 14.15 10.00 -8.38
CA GLY A 52 15.27 10.01 -9.32
C GLY A 52 16.65 9.90 -8.66
N THR A 53 16.74 10.12 -7.34
CA THR A 53 18.01 10.05 -6.59
C THR A 53 17.95 9.20 -5.32
N ASP A 54 16.75 8.97 -4.78
CA ASP A 54 16.46 8.15 -3.60
C ASP A 54 14.99 7.69 -3.64
N TYR A 55 14.56 6.92 -2.65
CA TYR A 55 13.17 6.48 -2.47
C TYR A 55 12.50 7.14 -1.26
N ILE A 56 11.20 7.42 -1.41
CA ILE A 56 10.29 7.74 -0.30
C ILE A 56 9.42 6.52 -0.02
N TYR A 57 9.29 6.17 1.26
CA TYR A 57 8.57 5.00 1.73
C TYR A 57 7.18 5.44 2.22
N VAL A 58 6.15 5.07 1.47
CA VAL A 58 4.75 5.41 1.76
C VAL A 58 4.10 4.27 2.53
N GLN A 59 3.76 4.51 3.79
CA GLN A 59 3.15 3.52 4.67
C GLN A 59 1.62 3.50 4.57
N PHE A 60 1.09 2.31 4.31
CA PHE A 60 -0.32 1.95 4.39
C PHE A 60 -0.54 1.18 5.69
N LYS A 61 -0.81 1.94 6.76
CA LYS A 61 -1.05 1.41 8.11
C LYS A 61 -2.43 0.77 8.20
N LEU A 62 -2.70 0.04 9.28
CA LEU A 62 -3.97 -0.68 9.52
C LEU A 62 -5.24 0.08 9.11
N HIS A 63 -5.34 1.39 9.41
CA HIS A 63 -6.54 2.18 9.10
C HIS A 63 -6.81 2.31 7.60
N THR A 64 -5.81 2.09 6.74
CA THR A 64 -5.95 2.14 5.28
C THR A 64 -6.21 0.77 4.66
N TRP A 65 -6.12 -0.33 5.42
CA TRP A 65 -6.27 -1.68 4.88
C TRP A 65 -7.64 -1.98 4.29
N PRO A 66 -8.77 -1.43 4.78
CA PRO A 66 -10.05 -1.57 4.09
C PRO A 66 -10.03 -1.05 2.64
N ALA A 67 -9.23 -0.01 2.36
CA ALA A 67 -9.04 0.49 1.01
C ALA A 67 -8.07 -0.41 0.20
N LEU A 68 -7.06 -1.02 0.83
CA LEU A 68 -6.19 -2.00 0.17
C LEU A 68 -6.99 -3.24 -0.27
N THR A 69 -7.84 -3.78 0.60
CA THR A 69 -8.65 -4.98 0.31
C THR A 69 -9.64 -4.71 -0.81
N GLN A 70 -10.31 -3.54 -0.78
CA GLN A 70 -11.20 -3.14 -1.85
C GLN A 70 -10.45 -2.86 -3.16
N ALA A 71 -9.21 -2.35 -3.10
CA ALA A 71 -8.40 -2.17 -4.30
C ALA A 71 -8.17 -3.49 -5.03
N LEU A 72 -7.94 -4.59 -4.31
CA LEU A 72 -7.80 -5.92 -4.90
C LEU A 72 -9.08 -6.43 -5.58
N GLN A 73 -10.26 -5.95 -5.17
CA GLN A 73 -11.54 -6.29 -5.81
C GLN A 73 -11.80 -5.46 -7.07
N LEU A 74 -11.16 -4.29 -7.20
CA LEU A 74 -11.29 -3.41 -8.36
C LEU A 74 -10.23 -3.70 -9.41
N LYS A 75 -10.60 -3.64 -10.70
CA LYS A 75 -9.63 -3.76 -11.81
C LYS A 75 -8.75 -2.52 -11.99
N LYS A 76 -9.15 -1.38 -11.42
CA LYS A 76 -8.48 -0.11 -11.65
C LYS A 76 -7.39 0.12 -10.61
N VAL A 77 -6.21 0.53 -11.09
CA VAL A 77 -5.06 0.87 -10.26
C VAL A 77 -5.41 2.07 -9.35
N PRO A 78 -5.18 1.98 -8.02
CA PRO A 78 -5.40 3.09 -7.11
C PRO A 78 -4.51 4.30 -7.41
N LEU A 79 -5.00 5.48 -7.02
CA LEU A 79 -4.25 6.73 -7.09
C LEU A 79 -3.62 7.05 -5.73
N LEU A 80 -2.45 7.68 -5.75
CA LEU A 80 -1.87 8.37 -4.62
C LEU A 80 -1.86 9.88 -4.90
N THR A 81 -2.32 10.65 -3.92
CA THR A 81 -2.34 12.11 -3.95
C THR A 81 -1.50 12.66 -2.81
N TRP A 82 -0.53 13.50 -3.15
CA TRP A 82 0.31 14.22 -2.19
C TRP A 82 0.53 15.65 -2.68
N GLY A 83 -0.11 16.60 -2.01
CA GLY A 83 -0.12 18.00 -2.47
C GLY A 83 -0.82 18.12 -3.83
N LYS A 84 -0.10 18.57 -4.85
CA LYS A 84 -0.61 18.71 -6.23
C LYS A 84 -0.25 17.52 -7.11
N GLN A 85 0.58 16.60 -6.63
CA GLN A 85 0.97 15.41 -7.36
C GLN A 85 -0.09 14.32 -7.18
N ILE A 86 -0.63 13.83 -8.29
CA ILE A 86 -1.60 12.72 -8.34
C ILE A 86 -1.06 11.69 -9.33
N MET A 87 -0.90 10.45 -8.88
CA MET A 87 -0.32 9.39 -9.72
C MET A 87 -0.94 8.02 -9.48
N PRO A 88 -1.07 7.19 -10.53
CA PRO A 88 -1.39 5.78 -10.35
C PRO A 88 -0.23 5.04 -9.71
N LEU A 89 -0.52 4.17 -8.76
CA LEU A 89 0.46 3.29 -8.13
C LEU A 89 0.76 2.11 -9.06
N ALA A 90 1.78 2.22 -9.91
CA ALA A 90 2.20 1.17 -10.83
C ALA A 90 2.36 -0.18 -10.10
N ASN A 91 2.01 -1.29 -10.78
CA ASN A 91 2.09 -2.66 -10.27
C ASN A 91 1.41 -2.94 -8.91
N PHE A 92 0.58 -2.03 -8.40
CA PHE A 92 0.03 -2.11 -7.04
C PHE A 92 -0.67 -3.45 -6.75
N HIS A 93 -1.51 -3.92 -7.69
CA HIS A 93 -2.24 -5.17 -7.51
C HIS A 93 -1.33 -6.39 -7.47
N GLU A 94 -0.32 -6.43 -8.35
CA GLU A 94 0.63 -7.54 -8.43
C GLU A 94 1.48 -7.62 -7.15
N GLU A 95 2.07 -6.50 -6.76
CA GLU A 95 2.91 -6.40 -5.56
C GLU A 95 2.13 -6.71 -4.28
N LEU A 96 0.95 -6.11 -4.10
CA LEU A 96 0.12 -6.36 -2.91
C LEU A 96 -0.31 -7.83 -2.84
N TRP A 97 -0.67 -8.43 -3.98
CA TRP A 97 -1.00 -9.86 -4.01
C TRP A 97 0.17 -10.75 -3.64
N MET A 98 1.34 -10.51 -4.23
CA MET A 98 2.54 -11.27 -3.90
C MET A 98 2.87 -11.20 -2.41
N LEU A 99 2.73 -10.03 -1.78
CA LEU A 99 2.96 -9.89 -0.34
C LEU A 99 1.91 -10.65 0.47
N VAL A 100 0.61 -10.45 0.19
CA VAL A 100 -0.48 -11.10 0.92
C VAL A 100 -0.37 -12.63 0.85
N GLU A 101 -0.08 -13.19 -0.32
CA GLU A 101 0.11 -14.64 -0.51
C GLU A 101 1.38 -15.16 0.18
N ASN A 102 2.48 -14.41 0.15
CA ASN A 102 3.73 -14.81 0.82
C ASN A 102 3.66 -14.75 2.35
N ILE A 103 2.74 -13.94 2.89
CA ILE A 103 2.53 -13.79 4.34
C ILE A 103 1.64 -14.91 4.87
N GLU A 104 0.65 -15.40 4.10
CA GLU A 104 -0.27 -16.45 4.55
C GLU A 104 0.48 -17.69 5.09
N GLY A 105 0.20 -18.06 6.33
CA GLY A 105 0.83 -19.18 7.01
C GLY A 105 2.33 -19.01 7.32
N ASN A 106 2.91 -17.82 7.15
CA ASN A 106 4.35 -17.59 7.27
C ASN A 106 4.71 -16.70 8.47
N ASP A 107 5.03 -17.32 9.61
CA ASP A 107 5.39 -16.63 10.85
C ASP A 107 6.71 -15.85 10.80
N ASN A 108 7.50 -15.95 9.73
CA ASN A 108 8.74 -15.17 9.58
C ASN A 108 8.48 -13.65 9.46
N TYR A 109 7.24 -13.25 9.14
CA TYR A 109 6.80 -11.86 9.16
C TYR A 109 6.28 -11.41 10.53
N GLY A 110 6.35 -12.28 11.55
CA GLY A 110 5.76 -12.05 12.87
C GLY A 110 4.31 -12.52 12.92
N GLU A 111 4.00 -13.33 13.93
CA GLU A 111 2.68 -13.94 14.15
C GLU A 111 1.55 -12.89 14.15
N ASP A 112 1.72 -11.78 14.89
CA ASP A 112 0.72 -10.72 14.99
C ASP A 112 0.43 -10.06 13.64
N PHE A 113 1.47 -9.77 12.85
CA PHE A 113 1.32 -9.15 11.54
C PHE A 113 0.68 -10.11 10.54
N ARG A 114 1.18 -11.35 10.49
CA ARG A 114 0.60 -12.42 9.65
C ARG A 114 -0.88 -12.60 9.94
N THR A 115 -1.25 -12.77 11.21
CA THR A 115 -2.66 -12.95 11.60
C THR A 115 -3.51 -11.74 11.25
N ALA A 116 -3.01 -10.51 11.42
CA ALA A 116 -3.74 -9.32 11.01
C ALA A 116 -3.98 -9.28 9.49
N VAL A 117 -2.98 -9.65 8.68
CA VAL A 117 -3.11 -9.72 7.23
C VAL A 117 -4.12 -10.78 6.82
N GLU A 118 -4.03 -12.00 7.35
CA GLU A 118 -4.98 -13.08 7.05
C GLU A 118 -6.43 -12.68 7.40
N GLN A 119 -6.62 -11.99 8.53
CA GLN A 119 -7.95 -11.50 8.93
C GLN A 119 -8.47 -10.39 8.00
N ALA A 120 -7.65 -9.39 7.71
CA ALA A 120 -8.07 -8.25 6.89
C ALA A 120 -8.31 -8.64 5.43
N PHE A 121 -7.51 -9.55 4.89
CA PHE A 121 -7.53 -9.97 3.49
C PHE A 121 -8.26 -11.31 3.26
N HIS A 122 -8.96 -11.84 4.27
CA HIS A 122 -9.63 -13.15 4.22
C HIS A 122 -10.51 -13.36 2.97
N GLU A 123 -11.39 -12.41 2.64
CA GLU A 123 -12.26 -12.52 1.45
C GLU A 123 -11.45 -12.55 0.16
N ALA A 124 -10.38 -11.76 0.10
CA ALA A 124 -9.51 -11.69 -1.06
C ALA A 124 -8.79 -13.03 -1.24
N LEU A 125 -8.16 -13.56 -0.19
CA LEU A 125 -7.48 -14.87 -0.19
C LEU A 125 -8.44 -16.00 -0.58
N ALA A 126 -9.64 -16.02 0.00
CA ALA A 126 -10.66 -17.02 -0.32
C ALA A 126 -11.12 -16.97 -1.79
N SER A 127 -11.06 -15.82 -2.45
CA SER A 127 -11.44 -15.69 -3.87
C SER A 127 -10.40 -16.27 -4.85
N ARG A 128 -9.18 -16.57 -4.38
CA ARG A 128 -8.06 -17.08 -5.17
C ARG A 128 -7.71 -18.55 -4.92
N ALA A 129 -8.25 -19.16 -3.86
CA ALA A 129 -8.11 -20.57 -3.54
C ALA A 129 -8.97 -21.47 -4.46
#